data_AF-A0A4Z2BPL8-F1
#
_entry.id   AF-A0A4Z2BPL8-F1
#
_cell.length_a   1.000
_cell.length_b   1.000
_cell.length_c   1.000
_cell.angle_alpha   90.00
_cell.angle_beta   90.00
_cell.angle_gamma   90.00
#
_symmetry.space_group_name_H-M   'P 1'
#
loop_
_entity.id
_entity.type
_entity.pdbx_description
1 polymer ?
#
loop_
_entity_poly.entity_id
_entity_poly.type
_entity_poly.pdbx_seq_one_letter_code
_entity_poly.pdbx_strand_id
1 'polypeptide(L)'
;MDKLSQYLLQLVQVLKYEMYLDNPLARFLIKKSLTNQRIGHFFFWHLKSEMHNKTVSRRFGLLLEAFCRACGMYLKHLNRQIQCKGGLKGALQFNSNTLHHWLKDKNRGEASVPTVLICRYDRAIDLFTRSCAGYCVATFILGIGDRHNSNIMVKENGQLFHIDFGHFLDHKKKKFGYKRERVPFVLTQDFLIVISKGVQESTKTKEFERFQEMCYKAYLAIRQHASLFINLFSLLLGCGMPELQSFDDIAYLRKTLALGKTEMTFNLGSAGLLHHGYHEPPEKLQTQNWIFTVKLCSEDQRHE
;
A
#
# COMPACT_ATOMS: atom_id res chain seq x y z
N MET A 1 -12.75 15.89 -1.50
CA MET A 1 -12.09 15.41 -2.74
C MET A 1 -13.18 14.97 -3.70
N ASP A 2 -13.12 15.39 -4.96
CA ASP A 2 -14.08 14.98 -5.99
C ASP A 2 -13.90 13.48 -6.31
N LYS A 3 -14.97 12.68 -6.24
CA LYS A 3 -14.96 11.24 -6.53
C LYS A 3 -14.40 10.95 -7.92
N LEU A 4 -14.62 11.85 -8.89
CA LEU A 4 -14.09 11.69 -10.24
C LEU A 4 -12.56 11.63 -10.26
N SER A 5 -11.87 12.44 -9.45
CA SER A 5 -10.41 12.43 -9.39
C SER A 5 -9.85 11.13 -8.79
N GLN A 6 -10.63 10.42 -7.96
CA GLN A 6 -10.20 9.17 -7.32
C GLN A 6 -10.24 7.99 -8.31
N TYR A 7 -11.23 7.99 -9.21
CA TYR A 7 -11.45 6.90 -10.18
C TYR A 7 -11.00 7.25 -11.61
N LEU A 8 -10.38 8.42 -11.79
CA LEU A 8 -9.97 8.91 -13.11
C LEU A 8 -9.06 7.93 -13.83
N LEU A 9 -8.13 7.30 -13.10
CA LEU A 9 -7.23 6.30 -13.67
C LEU A 9 -8.03 5.17 -14.31
N GLN A 10 -8.94 4.55 -13.55
CA GLN A 10 -9.77 3.45 -14.02
C GLN A 10 -10.64 3.88 -15.21
N LEU A 11 -11.27 5.05 -15.15
CA LEU A 11 -12.10 5.56 -16.25
C LEU A 11 -11.30 5.77 -17.54
N VAL A 12 -10.05 6.25 -17.44
CA VAL A 12 -9.15 6.36 -18.60
C VAL A 12 -8.80 4.98 -19.16
N GLN A 13 -8.66 3.95 -18.33
CA GLN A 13 -8.45 2.59 -18.81
C GLN A 13 -9.68 2.00 -19.50
N VAL A 14 -10.89 2.32 -19.02
CA VAL A 14 -12.15 1.89 -19.67
C VAL A 14 -12.25 2.40 -21.10
N LEU A 15 -11.68 3.58 -21.39
CA LEU A 15 -11.61 4.09 -22.76
C LEU A 15 -10.90 3.17 -23.73
N LYS A 16 -10.17 2.13 -23.30
CA LYS A 16 -9.56 1.14 -24.21
C LYS A 16 -10.59 0.12 -24.73
N TYR A 17 -11.66 -0.11 -23.98
CA TYR A 17 -12.69 -1.10 -24.31
C TYR A 17 -13.85 -0.53 -25.13
N GLU A 18 -13.93 0.80 -25.26
CA GLU A 18 -14.94 1.45 -26.10
C GLU A 18 -14.78 1.04 -27.57
N MET A 19 -15.89 0.76 -28.26
CA MET A 19 -15.85 0.33 -29.66
C MET A 19 -15.50 1.50 -30.59
N TYR A 20 -16.03 2.68 -30.30
CA TYR A 20 -15.89 3.87 -31.14
C TYR A 20 -15.02 4.93 -30.47
N LEU A 21 -14.31 5.72 -31.28
CA LEU A 21 -13.48 6.84 -30.81
C LEU A 21 -14.33 7.93 -30.14
N ASP A 22 -15.49 8.19 -30.72
CA ASP A 22 -16.48 9.07 -30.16
C ASP A 22 -17.52 8.26 -29.38
N ASN A 23 -17.55 8.45 -28.07
CA ASN A 23 -18.44 7.75 -27.16
C ASN A 23 -18.77 8.64 -25.95
N PRO A 24 -19.86 8.32 -25.21
CA PRO A 24 -20.30 9.12 -24.06
C PRO A 24 -19.22 9.27 -22.98
N LEU A 25 -18.42 8.25 -22.73
CA LEU A 25 -17.36 8.29 -21.71
C LEU A 25 -16.25 9.26 -22.09
N ALA A 26 -15.79 9.22 -23.35
CA ALA A 26 -14.79 10.14 -23.88
C ALA A 26 -15.27 11.60 -23.81
N ARG A 27 -16.52 11.85 -24.22
CA ARG A 27 -17.14 13.18 -24.14
C ARG A 27 -17.26 13.67 -22.70
N PHE A 28 -17.68 12.78 -21.79
CA PHE A 28 -17.78 13.08 -20.37
C PHE A 28 -16.43 13.45 -19.77
N LEU A 29 -15.39 12.65 -20.01
CA LEU A 29 -14.05 12.87 -19.48
C LEU A 29 -13.42 14.16 -20.03
N ILE A 30 -13.57 14.45 -21.33
CA ILE A 30 -13.13 15.71 -21.94
C ILE A 30 -13.87 16.90 -21.31
N LYS A 31 -15.21 16.83 -21.19
CA LYS A 31 -15.98 17.92 -20.60
C LYS A 31 -15.53 18.22 -19.17
N LYS A 32 -15.29 17.19 -18.36
CA LYS A 32 -14.85 17.34 -16.97
C LYS A 32 -13.41 17.82 -16.86
N SER A 33 -12.51 17.33 -17.71
CA SER A 33 -11.10 17.74 -17.73
C SER A 33 -10.92 19.20 -18.12
N LEU A 34 -11.77 19.72 -19.01
CA LEU A 34 -11.79 21.14 -19.39
C LEU A 34 -12.41 22.05 -18.34
N THR A 35 -13.37 21.54 -17.56
CA THR A 35 -14.03 22.32 -16.50
C THR A 35 -13.17 22.41 -15.22
N ASN A 36 -12.36 21.39 -14.95
CA ASN A 36 -11.54 21.32 -13.74
C ASN A 36 -10.06 21.06 -14.10
N GLN A 37 -9.22 22.08 -13.94
CA GLN A 37 -7.79 22.01 -14.29
C GLN A 37 -7.03 20.88 -13.58
N ARG A 38 -7.39 20.52 -12.34
CA ARG A 38 -6.75 19.42 -11.62
C ARG A 38 -7.08 18.08 -12.27
N ILE A 39 -8.32 17.88 -12.67
CA ILE A 39 -8.74 16.67 -13.41
C ILE A 39 -8.09 16.66 -14.79
N GLY A 40 -8.06 17.82 -15.47
CA GLY A 40 -7.39 17.97 -16.76
C GLY A 40 -5.90 17.66 -16.73
N HIS A 41 -5.21 18.06 -15.65
CA HIS A 41 -3.81 17.73 -15.43
C HIS A 41 -3.56 16.21 -15.42
N PHE A 42 -4.28 15.48 -14.57
CA PHE A 42 -4.12 14.02 -14.46
C PHE A 42 -4.62 13.29 -15.70
N PHE A 43 -5.72 13.74 -16.30
CA PHE A 43 -6.25 13.21 -17.56
C PHE A 43 -5.20 13.27 -18.67
N PHE A 44 -4.58 14.44 -18.86
CA PHE A 44 -3.50 14.63 -19.81
C PHE A 44 -2.34 13.66 -19.56
N TRP A 45 -1.87 13.56 -18.31
CA TRP A 45 -0.71 12.73 -17.99
C TRP A 45 -1.00 11.23 -18.09
N HIS A 46 -2.21 10.77 -17.74
CA HIS A 46 -2.60 9.36 -17.91
C HIS A 46 -2.66 8.96 -19.38
N LEU A 47 -3.22 9.79 -20.26
CA LEU A 47 -3.22 9.53 -21.70
C LEU A 47 -1.79 9.58 -22.26
N LYS A 48 -1.02 10.62 -21.89
CA LYS A 48 0.33 10.83 -22.40
C LYS A 48 1.30 9.72 -22.01
N SER A 49 1.20 9.17 -20.79
CA SER A 49 2.08 8.08 -20.33
C SER A 49 1.96 6.83 -21.19
N GLU A 50 0.82 6.61 -21.85
CA GLU A 50 0.54 5.41 -22.64
C GLU A 50 0.72 5.59 -24.15
N MET A 51 1.18 6.76 -24.60
CA MET A 51 1.35 7.05 -26.04
C MET A 51 2.37 6.13 -26.74
N HIS A 52 3.25 5.46 -25.97
CA HIS A 52 4.18 4.46 -26.49
C HIS A 52 3.48 3.17 -26.94
N ASN A 53 2.27 2.88 -26.43
CA ASN A 53 1.49 1.71 -26.80
C ASN A 53 0.72 1.96 -28.11
N LYS A 54 1.16 1.32 -29.20
CA LYS A 54 0.61 1.49 -30.55
C LYS A 54 -0.89 1.15 -30.66
N THR A 55 -1.41 0.26 -29.81
CA THR A 55 -2.82 -0.15 -29.83
C THR A 55 -3.76 0.98 -29.43
N VAL A 56 -3.33 1.85 -28.52
CA VAL A 56 -4.15 2.94 -27.96
C VAL A 56 -3.70 4.33 -28.41
N SER A 57 -2.51 4.45 -29.00
CA SER A 57 -1.89 5.73 -29.35
C SER A 57 -2.76 6.60 -30.25
N ARG A 58 -3.46 6.03 -31.24
CA ARG A 58 -4.38 6.79 -32.10
C ARG A 58 -5.55 7.37 -31.29
N ARG A 59 -6.19 6.55 -30.44
CA ARG A 59 -7.33 6.97 -29.62
C ARG A 59 -6.91 8.05 -28.62
N PHE A 60 -5.85 7.79 -27.86
CA PHE A 60 -5.36 8.72 -26.84
C PHE A 60 -4.77 9.99 -27.47
N GLY A 61 -4.15 9.89 -28.64
CA GLY A 61 -3.66 11.03 -29.41
C GLY A 61 -4.79 11.99 -29.83
N LEU A 62 -5.89 11.46 -30.36
CA LEU A 62 -7.06 12.29 -30.73
C LEU A 62 -7.72 12.94 -29.52
N LEU A 63 -7.83 12.23 -28.39
CA LEU A 63 -8.35 12.80 -27.14
C LEU A 63 -7.44 13.90 -26.57
N LEU A 64 -6.13 13.68 -26.61
CA LEU A 64 -5.13 14.69 -26.22
C LEU A 64 -5.20 15.92 -27.12
N GLU A 65 -5.34 15.73 -28.43
CA GLU A 65 -5.49 16.84 -29.38
C GLU A 65 -6.74 17.67 -29.06
N ALA A 66 -7.90 17.01 -28.90
CA ALA A 66 -9.15 17.68 -28.54
C ALA A 66 -9.03 18.44 -27.21
N PHE A 67 -8.39 17.84 -26.20
CA PHE A 67 -8.14 18.50 -24.91
C PHE A 67 -7.20 19.71 -25.05
N CYS A 68 -6.08 19.56 -25.75
CA CYS A 68 -5.10 20.63 -25.94
C CYS A 68 -5.65 21.82 -26.73
N ARG A 69 -6.56 21.58 -27.69
CA ARG A 69 -7.25 22.64 -28.44
C ARG A 69 -8.17 23.48 -27.54
N ALA A 70 -8.69 22.90 -26.46
CA ALA A 70 -9.70 23.55 -25.60
C ALA A 70 -9.18 23.98 -24.22
N CYS A 71 -8.02 23.49 -23.75
CA CYS A 71 -7.52 23.78 -22.39
C CYS A 71 -6.87 25.17 -22.22
N GLY A 72 -6.81 25.98 -23.29
CA GLY A 72 -6.40 27.37 -23.26
C GLY A 72 -4.95 27.59 -22.80
N MET A 73 -4.72 28.60 -21.95
CA MET A 73 -3.37 28.95 -21.47
C MET A 73 -2.72 27.85 -20.62
N TYR A 74 -3.49 26.89 -20.09
CA TYR A 74 -2.97 25.77 -19.32
C TYR A 74 -2.00 24.91 -20.14
N LEU A 75 -2.17 24.84 -21.46
CA LEU A 75 -1.27 24.13 -22.37
C LEU A 75 0.18 24.61 -22.24
N LYS A 76 0.40 25.91 -22.03
CA LYS A 76 1.76 26.47 -21.85
C LYS A 76 2.43 25.92 -20.58
N HIS A 77 1.67 25.73 -19.50
CA HIS A 77 2.18 25.12 -18.27
C HIS A 77 2.51 23.64 -18.45
N LEU A 78 1.66 22.88 -19.15
CA LEU A 78 1.93 21.48 -19.46
C LEU A 78 3.20 21.31 -20.33
N ASN A 79 3.39 22.17 -21.32
CA ASN A 79 4.59 22.15 -22.17
C ASN A 79 5.87 22.41 -21.38
N ARG A 80 5.85 23.35 -20.42
CA ARG A 80 7.00 23.56 -19.52
C ARG A 80 7.32 22.31 -18.70
N GLN A 81 6.31 21.63 -18.15
CA GLN A 81 6.54 20.40 -17.39
C GLN A 81 7.14 19.28 -18.25
N ILE A 82 6.74 19.16 -19.52
CA ILE A 82 7.33 18.18 -20.44
C ILE A 82 8.82 18.45 -20.65
N GLN A 83 9.21 19.73 -20.76
CA GLN A 83 10.61 20.14 -20.93
C GLN A 83 11.44 19.89 -19.65
N CYS A 84 10.83 19.97 -18.46
CA CYS A 84 11.52 19.81 -17.18
C CYS A 84 11.68 18.35 -16.69
N LYS A 85 11.19 17.32 -17.40
CA LYS A 85 11.22 15.91 -16.92
C LYS A 85 12.63 15.25 -16.85
N GLY A 86 13.71 16.02 -17.04
CA GLY A 86 15.09 15.55 -17.12
C GLY A 86 15.87 15.38 -15.81
N GLY A 87 15.30 15.62 -14.63
CA GLY A 87 16.09 15.48 -13.39
C GLY A 87 15.26 15.38 -12.14
N LEU A 88 15.22 14.19 -11.53
CA LEU A 88 15.17 13.96 -10.08
C LEU A 88 15.22 12.44 -9.85
N LYS A 89 16.37 11.92 -9.37
CA LYS A 89 16.50 10.56 -8.84
C LYS A 89 17.22 10.60 -7.51
N GLY A 90 16.64 9.93 -6.51
CA GLY A 90 17.31 9.54 -5.27
C GLY A 90 16.57 9.97 -4.01
N ALA A 91 16.08 9.00 -3.24
CA ALA A 91 15.78 9.16 -1.82
C ALA A 91 16.77 8.27 -1.03
N LEU A 92 17.40 8.84 -0.01
CA LEU A 92 18.42 8.19 0.83
C LEU A 92 17.78 7.19 1.82
N GLN A 93 18.46 6.07 2.02
CA GLN A 93 18.08 4.96 2.90
C GLN A 93 18.82 5.09 4.25
N PHE A 94 18.14 4.82 5.37
CA PHE A 94 18.76 4.79 6.71
C PHE A 94 18.62 3.40 7.36
N ASN A 95 19.59 3.06 8.20
CA ASN A 95 19.79 1.73 8.79
C ASN A 95 19.02 1.55 10.12
N SER A 96 18.62 0.31 10.42
CA SER A 96 17.70 -0.04 11.53
C SER A 96 18.45 -0.56 12.75
N ASN A 97 18.30 0.12 13.88
CA ASN A 97 18.20 -0.42 15.27
C ASN A 97 17.84 0.68 16.31
N THR A 98 17.31 1.82 15.88
CA THR A 98 17.14 3.01 16.72
C THR A 98 15.72 3.54 16.69
N LEU A 99 14.74 2.86 16.08
CA LEU A 99 13.45 3.50 15.73
C LEU A 99 12.67 4.02 16.96
N HIS A 100 12.56 3.22 18.02
CA HIS A 100 11.88 3.66 19.25
C HIS A 100 12.63 4.82 19.92
N HIS A 101 13.95 4.71 20.05
CA HIS A 101 14.80 5.76 20.61
C HIS A 101 14.79 7.04 19.75
N TRP A 102 14.81 6.91 18.42
CA TRP A 102 14.74 8.00 17.45
C TRP A 102 13.39 8.71 17.50
N LEU A 103 12.28 7.97 17.56
CA LEU A 103 10.95 8.56 17.74
C LEU A 103 10.86 9.30 19.08
N LYS A 104 11.40 8.71 20.14
CA LYS A 104 11.47 9.33 21.47
C LYS A 104 12.30 10.62 21.42
N ASP A 105 13.48 10.59 20.80
CA ASP A 105 14.43 11.70 20.75
C ASP A 105 13.97 12.83 19.81
N LYS A 106 13.35 12.52 18.67
CA LYS A 106 12.79 13.53 17.74
C LYS A 106 11.53 14.20 18.28
N ASN A 107 10.83 13.56 19.21
CA ASN A 107 9.70 14.16 19.91
C ASN A 107 10.08 14.70 21.30
N ARG A 108 11.38 14.74 21.66
CA ARG A 108 11.86 15.59 22.75
C ARG A 108 11.82 17.04 22.30
N GLY A 109 10.74 17.75 22.65
CA GLY A 109 10.71 19.19 22.44
C GLY A 109 11.77 19.90 23.31
N GLU A 110 12.27 21.04 22.84
CA GLU A 110 12.68 22.12 23.74
C GLU A 110 11.43 22.58 24.50
N ALA A 111 11.13 21.92 25.61
CA ALA A 111 10.01 22.29 26.45
C ALA A 111 10.36 21.93 27.90
N SER A 112 10.52 22.97 28.70
CA SER A 112 10.76 22.98 30.14
C SER A 112 9.62 22.36 30.98
N VAL A 113 8.64 21.68 30.35
CA VAL A 113 7.42 21.18 31.01
C VAL A 113 7.21 19.68 30.70
N PRO A 114 7.38 18.78 31.69
CA PRO A 114 7.26 17.32 31.55
C PRO A 114 5.93 16.83 30.94
N THR A 115 4.82 17.53 31.19
CA THR A 115 3.48 17.13 30.71
C THR A 115 3.36 17.19 29.18
N VAL A 116 3.95 18.19 28.53
CA VAL A 116 3.86 18.37 27.07
C VAL A 116 4.64 17.27 26.33
N LEU A 117 5.73 16.79 26.91
CA LEU A 117 6.58 15.72 26.36
C LEU A 117 5.84 14.38 26.31
N ILE A 118 5.14 14.04 27.40
CA ILE A 118 4.34 12.80 27.50
C ILE A 118 3.24 12.80 26.43
N CYS A 119 2.54 13.91 26.25
CA CYS A 119 1.49 14.04 25.23
C CYS A 119 1.99 13.87 23.79
N ARG A 120 3.21 14.37 23.47
CA ARG A 120 3.80 14.24 22.12
C ARG A 120 4.23 12.81 21.83
N TYR A 121 4.89 12.16 22.79
CA TYR A 121 5.30 10.78 22.68
C TYR A 121 4.09 9.85 22.54
N ASP A 122 3.07 9.99 23.40
CA ASP A 122 1.85 9.18 23.31
C ASP A 122 1.13 9.37 21.98
N ARG A 123 1.10 10.59 21.44
CA ARG A 123 0.54 10.87 20.11
C ARG A 123 1.33 10.21 18.99
N ALA A 124 2.67 10.22 19.06
CA ALA A 124 3.52 9.58 18.07
C ALA A 124 3.33 8.05 18.09
N ILE A 125 3.25 7.44 19.28
CA ILE A 125 2.95 6.01 19.42
C ILE A 125 1.54 5.69 18.90
N ASP A 126 0.50 6.44 19.26
CA ASP A 126 -0.86 6.21 18.75
C ASP A 126 -0.92 6.33 17.21
N LEU A 127 -0.22 7.30 16.62
CA LEU A 127 -0.13 7.44 15.16
C LEU A 127 0.63 6.28 14.52
N PHE A 128 1.72 5.81 15.15
CA PHE A 128 2.46 4.63 14.73
C PHE A 128 1.57 3.39 14.76
N THR A 129 0.89 3.12 15.87
CA THR A 129 0.02 1.95 16.03
C THR A 129 -1.12 1.96 15.00
N ARG A 130 -1.77 3.11 14.76
CA ARG A 130 -2.86 3.24 13.77
C ARG A 130 -2.38 3.05 12.33
N SER A 131 -1.26 3.71 11.98
CA SER A 131 -0.70 3.60 10.62
C SER A 131 -0.15 2.19 10.36
N CYS A 132 0.52 1.58 11.33
CA CYS A 132 0.95 0.19 11.29
C CYS A 132 -0.24 -0.75 11.07
N ALA A 133 -1.32 -0.64 11.86
CA ALA A 133 -2.52 -1.47 11.71
C ALA A 133 -3.13 -1.35 10.31
N GLY A 134 -3.25 -0.12 9.81
CA GLY A 134 -3.76 0.14 8.45
C GLY A 134 -2.90 -0.50 7.37
N TYR A 135 -1.57 -0.37 7.44
CA TYR A 135 -0.66 -0.97 6.46
C TYR A 135 -0.58 -2.50 6.59
N CYS A 136 -0.68 -3.08 7.80
CA CYS A 136 -0.77 -4.53 7.99
C CYS A 136 -1.95 -5.10 7.19
N VAL A 137 -3.12 -4.52 7.39
CA VAL A 137 -4.36 -4.95 6.72
C VAL A 137 -4.29 -4.69 5.22
N ALA A 138 -3.84 -3.50 4.80
CA ALA A 138 -3.78 -3.14 3.39
C ALA A 138 -2.79 -4.01 2.60
N THR A 139 -1.59 -4.24 3.13
CA THR A 139 -0.57 -5.08 2.46
C THR A 139 -0.97 -6.54 2.41
N PHE A 140 -1.65 -7.03 3.44
CA PHE A 140 -2.25 -8.36 3.42
C PHE A 140 -3.34 -8.49 2.36
N ILE A 141 -4.35 -7.60 2.37
CA ILE A 141 -5.48 -7.67 1.43
C ILE A 141 -5.00 -7.54 -0.01
N LEU A 142 -4.08 -6.61 -0.28
CA LEU A 142 -3.55 -6.37 -1.60
C LEU A 142 -2.45 -7.36 -2.01
N GLY A 143 -2.00 -8.25 -1.11
CA GLY A 143 -0.93 -9.20 -1.38
C GLY A 143 0.40 -8.52 -1.76
N ILE A 144 0.70 -7.39 -1.11
CA ILE A 144 1.94 -6.64 -1.33
C ILE A 144 3.09 -7.41 -0.67
N GLY A 145 3.96 -7.98 -1.49
CA GLY A 145 5.14 -8.73 -1.04
C GLY A 145 6.40 -7.87 -0.91
N ASP A 146 7.52 -8.52 -0.61
CA ASP A 146 8.86 -7.89 -0.57
C ASP A 146 8.91 -6.70 0.41
N ARG A 147 8.36 -6.92 1.61
CA ARG A 147 8.32 -5.92 2.68
C ARG A 147 9.50 -6.17 3.63
N HIS A 148 10.48 -5.28 3.58
CA HIS A 148 11.66 -5.26 4.43
C HIS A 148 11.92 -3.85 4.93
N ASN A 149 12.81 -3.70 5.93
CA ASN A 149 13.07 -2.42 6.62
C ASN A 149 13.39 -1.26 5.68
N SER A 150 13.97 -1.53 4.51
CA SER A 150 14.32 -0.48 3.57
C SER A 150 13.18 0.00 2.67
N ASN A 151 12.02 -0.67 2.70
CA ASN A 151 10.78 -0.30 2.01
C ASN A 151 9.65 0.12 2.99
N ILE A 152 9.98 0.28 4.26
CA ILE A 152 9.09 0.77 5.32
C ILE A 152 9.73 2.03 5.90
N MET A 153 8.99 3.13 5.90
CA MET A 153 9.46 4.42 6.38
C MET A 153 8.60 4.91 7.54
N VAL A 154 9.19 5.70 8.42
CA VAL A 154 8.48 6.32 9.56
C VAL A 154 8.80 7.80 9.58
N LYS A 155 7.76 8.63 9.66
CA LYS A 155 7.90 10.08 9.83
C LYS A 155 8.20 10.43 11.28
N GLU A 156 8.78 11.61 11.51
CA GLU A 156 9.10 12.11 12.86
C GLU A 156 7.87 12.18 13.78
N ASN A 157 6.67 12.38 13.22
CA ASN A 157 5.42 12.39 13.96
C ASN A 157 4.89 10.99 14.36
N GLY A 158 5.61 9.91 14.03
CA GLY A 158 5.20 8.52 14.30
C GLY A 158 4.47 7.83 13.15
N GLN A 159 4.14 8.52 12.05
CA GLN A 159 3.41 7.89 10.94
C GLN A 159 4.29 6.88 10.18
N LEU A 160 3.92 5.60 10.23
CA LEU A 160 4.49 4.55 9.40
C LEU A 160 3.85 4.56 8.00
N PHE A 161 4.66 4.38 6.97
CA PHE A 161 4.19 4.20 5.60
C PHE A 161 5.10 3.31 4.77
N HIS A 162 4.50 2.59 3.83
CA HIS A 162 5.23 1.72 2.91
C HIS A 162 5.56 2.46 1.62
N ILE A 163 6.68 2.09 1.02
CA ILE A 163 7.10 2.56 -0.31
C ILE A 163 7.37 1.35 -1.21
N ASP A 164 7.61 1.63 -2.49
CA ASP A 164 8.00 0.63 -3.50
C ASP A 164 7.02 -0.55 -3.61
N PHE A 165 5.85 -0.31 -4.20
CA PHE A 165 4.77 -1.30 -4.34
C PHE A 165 4.92 -2.16 -5.61
N GLY A 166 6.16 -2.55 -5.94
CA GLY A 166 6.47 -3.18 -7.23
C GLY A 166 5.74 -4.50 -7.52
N HIS A 167 5.16 -5.15 -6.52
CA HIS A 167 4.44 -6.43 -6.68
C HIS A 167 3.24 -6.55 -5.74
N PHE A 168 2.09 -6.95 -6.28
CA PHE A 168 0.82 -7.08 -5.57
C PHE A 168 0.02 -8.31 -6.08
N LEU A 169 -1.10 -8.64 -5.44
CA LEU A 169 -1.97 -9.81 -5.70
C LEU A 169 -1.25 -11.17 -5.63
N ASP A 170 -0.22 -11.27 -4.80
CA ASP A 170 0.56 -12.51 -4.65
C ASP A 170 1.14 -13.00 -6.00
N HIS A 171 1.54 -12.06 -6.86
CA HIS A 171 2.17 -12.38 -8.13
C HIS A 171 3.54 -13.06 -7.89
N LYS A 172 3.50 -14.40 -7.88
CA LYS A 172 4.64 -15.28 -7.66
C LYS A 172 5.49 -15.34 -8.91
N LYS A 173 6.58 -14.57 -8.96
CA LYS A 173 7.65 -14.80 -9.94
C LYS A 173 8.17 -16.24 -9.78
N LYS A 174 7.85 -17.13 -10.73
CA LYS A 174 8.54 -18.42 -10.88
C LYS A 174 9.95 -18.11 -11.38
N LYS A 175 10.98 -18.39 -10.59
CA LYS A 175 12.38 -18.36 -11.06
C LYS A 175 12.88 -19.80 -11.00
N PHE A 176 13.28 -20.37 -12.14
CA PHE A 176 13.76 -21.76 -12.26
C PHE A 176 12.79 -22.85 -11.73
N GLY A 177 11.47 -22.72 -11.98
CA GLY A 177 10.51 -23.78 -11.64
C GLY A 177 10.12 -23.88 -10.15
N TYR A 178 10.86 -23.24 -9.24
CA TYR A 178 10.52 -23.19 -7.82
C TYR A 178 9.65 -21.99 -7.48
N LYS A 179 8.57 -22.24 -6.73
CA LYS A 179 7.70 -21.20 -6.19
C LYS A 179 8.46 -20.48 -5.08
N ARG A 180 8.84 -19.22 -5.28
CA ARG A 180 9.21 -18.36 -4.15
C ARG A 180 7.94 -18.00 -3.40
N GLU A 181 7.78 -18.57 -2.21
CA GLU A 181 6.79 -18.12 -1.25
C GLU A 181 7.19 -16.71 -0.80
N ARG A 182 6.34 -15.72 -1.08
CA ARG A 182 6.54 -14.37 -0.57
C ARG A 182 5.79 -14.29 0.74
N VAL A 183 6.53 -14.05 1.81
CA VAL A 183 5.96 -13.91 3.14
C VAL A 183 5.08 -12.65 3.13
N PRO A 184 3.79 -12.73 3.52
CA PRO A 184 2.98 -11.54 3.75
C PRO A 184 3.63 -10.64 4.80
N PHE A 185 3.18 -9.39 4.92
CA PHE A 185 3.76 -8.43 5.87
C PHE A 185 3.95 -9.06 7.26
N VAL A 186 5.21 -9.03 7.70
CA VAL A 186 5.69 -9.65 8.93
C VAL A 186 5.74 -8.54 9.98
N LEU A 187 4.82 -8.57 10.96
CA LEU A 187 4.83 -7.66 12.10
C LEU A 187 6.09 -7.88 12.94
N THR A 188 7.13 -7.07 12.73
CA THR A 188 8.44 -7.27 13.38
C THR A 188 8.38 -7.03 14.89
N GLN A 189 9.30 -7.64 15.63
CA GLN A 189 9.44 -7.43 17.07
C GLN A 189 9.65 -5.95 17.41
N ASP A 190 10.37 -5.21 16.57
CA ASP A 190 10.58 -3.76 16.75
C ASP A 190 9.27 -2.99 16.75
N PHE A 191 8.31 -3.37 15.89
CA PHE A 191 7.00 -2.73 15.84
C PHE A 191 6.18 -3.08 17.09
N LEU A 192 6.26 -4.33 17.55
CA LEU A 192 5.61 -4.76 18.79
C LEU A 192 6.12 -3.99 20.01
N ILE A 193 7.43 -3.78 20.12
CA ILE A 193 8.03 -2.99 21.21
C ILE A 193 7.51 -1.55 21.18
N VAL A 194 7.41 -0.93 20.01
CA VAL A 194 6.85 0.43 19.87
C VAL A 194 5.37 0.47 20.26
N ILE A 195 4.57 -0.49 19.80
CA ILE A 195 3.13 -0.58 20.13
C ILE A 195 2.93 -0.76 21.64
N SER A 196 3.74 -1.61 22.28
CA SER A 196 3.71 -1.88 23.72
C SER A 196 4.49 -0.85 24.54
N LYS A 197 4.82 0.33 23.98
CA LYS A 197 5.51 1.44 24.67
C LYS A 197 6.82 1.03 25.37
N GLY A 198 7.54 0.05 24.85
CA GLY A 198 8.82 -0.42 25.39
C GLY A 198 8.74 -1.60 26.37
N VAL A 199 7.55 -2.19 26.59
CA VAL A 199 7.40 -3.39 27.42
C VAL A 199 7.99 -4.61 26.71
N GLN A 200 8.78 -5.42 27.43
CA GLN A 200 9.45 -6.61 26.88
C GLN A 200 8.47 -7.74 26.51
N GLU A 201 7.46 -8.01 27.35
CA GLU A 201 6.41 -8.99 27.06
C GLU A 201 5.28 -8.36 26.23
N SER A 202 5.61 -7.94 25.01
CA SER A 202 4.76 -7.10 24.15
C SER A 202 3.42 -7.74 23.73
N THR A 203 3.35 -9.07 23.64
CA THR A 203 2.18 -9.79 23.09
C THR A 203 1.01 -9.96 24.07
N LYS A 204 1.20 -9.73 25.37
CA LYS A 204 0.14 -9.80 26.41
C LYS A 204 -0.24 -8.43 26.96
N THR A 205 -0.07 -7.38 26.16
CA THR A 205 -0.34 -6.00 26.56
C THR A 205 -1.70 -5.52 26.08
N LYS A 206 -2.37 -4.66 26.86
CA LYS A 206 -3.64 -4.03 26.45
C LYS A 206 -3.46 -3.21 25.16
N GLU A 207 -2.28 -2.66 24.96
CA GLU A 207 -1.88 -1.94 23.75
C GLU A 207 -1.89 -2.85 22.52
N PHE A 208 -1.41 -4.08 22.67
CA PHE A 208 -1.42 -5.07 21.59
C PHE A 208 -2.84 -5.56 21.29
N GLU A 209 -3.66 -5.82 22.31
CA GLU A 209 -5.09 -6.15 22.12
C GLU A 209 -5.82 -5.04 21.36
N ARG A 210 -5.58 -3.78 21.73
CA ARG A 210 -6.13 -2.60 21.03
C ARG A 210 -5.64 -2.53 19.59
N PHE A 211 -4.39 -2.87 19.31
CA PHE A 211 -3.86 -2.96 17.96
C PHE A 211 -4.56 -4.05 17.13
N GLN A 212 -4.77 -5.25 17.70
CA GLN A 212 -5.51 -6.33 17.04
C GLN A 212 -6.95 -5.92 16.73
N GLU A 213 -7.63 -5.25 17.67
CA GLU A 213 -8.98 -4.73 17.46
C GLU A 213 -9.03 -3.70 16.30
N MET A 214 -8.03 -2.82 16.20
CA MET A 214 -7.93 -1.87 15.08
C MET A 214 -7.73 -2.59 13.74
N CYS A 215 -6.87 -3.61 13.69
CA CYS A 215 -6.70 -4.45 12.50
C CYS A 215 -8.01 -5.15 12.11
N TYR A 216 -8.76 -5.67 13.08
CA TYR A 216 -10.05 -6.32 12.85
C TYR A 216 -11.07 -5.36 12.22
N LYS A 217 -11.26 -4.19 12.85
CA LYS A 217 -12.19 -3.16 12.38
C LYS A 217 -11.82 -2.68 10.98
N ALA A 218 -10.54 -2.47 10.71
CA ALA A 218 -10.05 -2.05 9.39
C ALA A 218 -10.30 -3.14 8.32
N TYR A 219 -10.04 -4.41 8.64
CA TYR A 219 -10.30 -5.51 7.72
C TYR A 219 -11.79 -5.62 7.37
N LEU A 220 -12.67 -5.60 8.38
CA LEU A 220 -14.12 -5.67 8.15
C LEU A 220 -14.64 -4.50 7.33
N ALA A 221 -14.16 -3.28 7.59
CA ALA A 221 -14.52 -2.10 6.82
C ALA A 221 -14.17 -2.26 5.33
N ILE A 222 -12.98 -2.80 5.02
CA ILE A 222 -12.59 -3.07 3.63
C ILE A 222 -13.43 -4.19 3.03
N ARG A 223 -13.72 -5.26 3.80
CA ARG A 223 -14.55 -6.39 3.36
C ARG A 223 -15.97 -5.94 2.98
N GLN A 224 -16.58 -5.01 3.71
CA GLN A 224 -17.89 -4.43 3.37
C GLN A 224 -17.88 -3.69 2.03
N HIS A 225 -16.72 -3.18 1.61
CA HIS A 225 -16.53 -2.50 0.33
C HIS A 225 -15.82 -3.35 -0.73
N ALA A 226 -15.76 -4.69 -0.55
CA ALA A 226 -15.00 -5.56 -1.43
C ALA A 226 -15.40 -5.47 -2.92
N SER A 227 -16.69 -5.28 -3.21
CA SER A 227 -17.20 -5.11 -4.58
C SER A 227 -16.57 -3.90 -5.28
N LEU A 228 -16.35 -2.80 -4.55
CA LEU A 228 -15.68 -1.62 -5.08
C LEU A 228 -14.25 -1.96 -5.49
N PHE A 229 -13.47 -2.61 -4.61
CA PHE A 229 -12.09 -2.99 -4.92
C PHE A 229 -12.04 -3.94 -6.12
N ILE A 230 -12.85 -5.00 -6.12
CA ILE A 230 -12.91 -5.96 -7.23
C ILE A 230 -13.20 -5.25 -8.55
N ASN A 231 -14.21 -4.36 -8.58
CA ASN A 231 -14.55 -3.62 -9.78
C ASN A 231 -13.41 -2.70 -10.23
N LEU A 232 -12.77 -1.98 -9.30
CA LEU A 232 -11.63 -1.11 -9.63
C LEU A 232 -10.47 -1.91 -10.24
N PHE A 233 -10.15 -3.09 -9.72
CA PHE A 233 -9.14 -3.97 -10.31
C PHE A 233 -9.57 -4.54 -11.66
N SER A 234 -10.85 -4.90 -11.84
CA SER A 234 -11.37 -5.35 -13.13
C SER A 234 -11.23 -4.28 -14.22
N LEU A 235 -11.46 -3.00 -13.89
CA LEU A 235 -11.27 -1.90 -14.83
C LEU A 235 -9.79 -1.64 -15.19
N LEU A 236 -8.85 -2.15 -14.39
CA LEU A 236 -7.40 -2.01 -14.61
C LEU A 236 -6.78 -3.16 -15.41
N LEU A 237 -7.53 -4.21 -15.78
CA LEU A 237 -7.01 -5.32 -16.60
C LEU A 237 -6.41 -4.82 -17.93
N GLY A 238 -6.96 -3.74 -18.49
CA GLY A 238 -6.49 -3.14 -19.74
C GLY A 238 -5.18 -2.35 -19.62
N CYS A 239 -4.64 -2.16 -18.41
CA CYS A 239 -3.37 -1.45 -18.21
C CYS A 239 -2.16 -2.18 -18.79
N GLY A 240 -2.23 -3.51 -18.94
CA GLY A 240 -1.06 -4.32 -19.31
C GLY A 240 -0.05 -4.48 -18.17
N MET A 241 -0.50 -4.44 -16.92
CA MET A 241 0.36 -4.73 -15.77
C MET A 241 0.65 -6.25 -15.73
N PRO A 242 1.91 -6.68 -15.57
CA PRO A 242 2.25 -8.10 -15.43
C PRO A 242 1.49 -8.77 -14.29
N GLU A 243 1.28 -8.04 -13.20
CA GLU A 243 0.61 -8.48 -11.98
C GLU A 243 -0.91 -8.61 -12.07
N LEU A 244 -1.52 -8.10 -13.14
CA LEU A 244 -2.98 -8.05 -13.30
C LEU A 244 -3.34 -8.22 -14.78
N GLN A 245 -3.46 -9.47 -15.20
CA GLN A 245 -3.74 -9.84 -16.59
C GLN A 245 -5.08 -10.57 -16.74
N SER A 246 -5.55 -11.25 -15.71
CA SER A 246 -6.78 -12.04 -15.76
C SER A 246 -7.67 -11.84 -14.53
N PHE A 247 -8.90 -12.34 -14.63
CA PHE A 247 -9.80 -12.41 -13.48
C PHE A 247 -9.31 -13.38 -12.39
N ASP A 248 -8.40 -14.30 -12.70
CA ASP A 248 -7.79 -15.18 -11.70
C ASP A 248 -6.87 -14.40 -10.75
N ASP A 249 -6.17 -13.37 -11.25
CA ASP A 249 -5.38 -12.47 -10.41
C ASP A 249 -6.29 -11.71 -9.43
N ILE A 250 -7.48 -11.30 -9.89
CA ILE A 250 -8.49 -10.62 -9.06
C ILE A 250 -9.13 -11.58 -8.05
N ALA A 251 -9.18 -12.88 -8.36
CA ALA A 251 -9.69 -13.90 -7.45
C ALA A 251 -8.87 -13.97 -6.13
N TYR A 252 -7.62 -13.51 -6.14
CA TYR A 252 -6.83 -13.31 -4.92
C TYR A 252 -7.57 -12.41 -3.92
N LEU A 253 -8.10 -11.26 -4.34
CA LEU A 253 -8.84 -10.36 -3.44
C LEU A 253 -10.07 -11.03 -2.85
N ARG A 254 -10.79 -11.84 -3.66
CA ARG A 254 -11.96 -12.60 -3.20
C ARG A 254 -11.59 -13.61 -2.12
N LYS A 255 -10.45 -14.29 -2.30
CA LYS A 255 -9.89 -15.24 -1.33
C LYS A 255 -9.48 -14.54 -0.05
N THR A 256 -8.71 -13.46 -0.14
CA THR A 256 -8.15 -12.75 1.01
C THR A 256 -9.22 -12.01 1.83
N LEU A 257 -10.28 -11.53 1.18
CA LEU A 257 -11.45 -10.93 1.83
C LEU A 257 -12.50 -11.94 2.31
N ALA A 258 -12.24 -13.24 2.12
CA ALA A 258 -13.10 -14.35 2.56
C ALA A 258 -14.59 -14.15 2.20
N LEU A 259 -14.90 -13.69 0.98
CA LEU A 259 -16.26 -13.32 0.59
C LEU A 259 -17.25 -14.49 0.54
N GLY A 260 -16.76 -15.73 0.55
CA GLY A 260 -17.58 -16.95 0.66
C GLY A 260 -17.92 -17.37 2.09
N LYS A 261 -17.44 -16.66 3.12
CA LYS A 261 -17.68 -16.96 4.54
C LYS A 261 -18.55 -15.90 5.20
N THR A 262 -19.42 -16.29 6.12
CA THR A 262 -20.25 -15.38 6.93
C THR A 262 -19.40 -14.68 8.01
N GLU A 263 -19.81 -13.47 8.43
CA GLU A 263 -19.07 -12.71 9.47
C GLU A 263 -18.99 -13.45 10.81
N MET A 264 -20.03 -14.22 11.16
CA MET A 264 -20.07 -15.01 12.40
C MET A 264 -19.03 -16.14 12.46
N THR A 265 -18.47 -16.58 11.33
CA THR A 265 -17.42 -17.62 11.29
C THR A 265 -16.02 -17.02 11.09
N PHE A 266 -15.91 -15.69 11.08
CA PHE A 266 -14.69 -14.98 10.69
C PHE A 266 -13.88 -14.51 11.90
N ASN A 267 -12.67 -15.07 12.07
CA ASN A 267 -11.62 -14.53 12.94
C ASN A 267 -10.41 -14.13 12.07
N LEU A 268 -9.70 -13.04 12.41
CA LEU A 268 -8.43 -12.64 11.79
C LEU A 268 -7.41 -13.78 11.70
N GLY A 269 -7.39 -14.67 12.69
CA GLY A 269 -6.56 -15.88 12.67
C GLY A 269 -6.96 -16.86 11.56
N SER A 270 -8.27 -17.01 11.30
CA SER A 270 -8.78 -17.86 10.20
C SER A 270 -8.53 -17.28 8.79
N ALA A 271 -8.24 -15.97 8.71
CA ALA A 271 -7.81 -15.30 7.49
C ALA A 271 -6.29 -15.41 7.27
N GLY A 272 -5.52 -15.79 8.29
CA GLY A 272 -4.05 -15.85 8.24
C GLY A 272 -3.35 -14.50 8.41
N LEU A 273 -4.05 -13.44 8.83
CA LEU A 273 -3.44 -12.12 9.08
C LEU A 273 -2.69 -12.08 10.42
N LEU A 274 -3.19 -12.79 11.44
CA LEU A 274 -2.59 -12.89 12.76
C LEU A 274 -2.68 -14.33 13.23
N HIS A 275 -1.68 -15.17 12.93
CA HIS A 275 -1.69 -16.54 13.42
C HIS A 275 -1.55 -16.56 14.96
N HIS A 276 -2.46 -17.28 15.61
CA HIS A 276 -2.34 -17.71 17.01
C HIS A 276 -1.99 -19.20 16.98
N GLY A 277 -0.80 -19.56 17.46
CA GLY A 277 -0.52 -20.91 17.92
C GLY A 277 -1.20 -21.10 19.26
N TYR A 278 -2.48 -21.44 19.26
CA TYR A 278 -3.17 -21.95 20.44
C TYR A 278 -3.83 -23.27 20.02
N HIS A 279 -3.39 -24.35 20.66
CA HIS A 279 -3.79 -25.77 20.51
C HIS A 279 -3.02 -26.62 19.49
N GLU A 280 -1.76 -26.94 19.79
CA GLU A 280 -1.19 -28.26 19.49
C GLU A 280 -0.39 -28.77 20.72
N PRO A 281 -0.52 -30.05 21.12
CA PRO A 281 0.14 -30.60 22.30
C PRO A 281 1.68 -30.68 22.14
N PRO A 282 2.45 -30.67 23.25
CA PRO A 282 3.86 -30.27 23.26
C PRO A 282 4.85 -31.28 22.64
N GLU A 283 4.41 -32.46 22.19
CA GLU A 283 5.32 -33.57 21.86
C GLU A 283 5.53 -33.82 20.35
N LYS A 284 5.02 -32.97 19.47
CA LYS A 284 5.27 -33.07 18.00
C LYS A 284 5.79 -31.80 17.33
N LEU A 285 6.22 -30.79 18.09
CA LEU A 285 6.72 -29.50 17.58
C LEU A 285 8.25 -29.38 17.56
N GLN A 286 8.98 -30.48 17.39
CA GLN A 286 10.39 -30.39 16.98
C GLN A 286 10.43 -30.14 15.47
N THR A 287 10.70 -28.88 15.07
CA THR A 287 11.05 -28.35 13.72
C THR A 287 10.03 -27.51 12.93
N GLN A 288 9.05 -26.84 13.54
CA GLN A 288 8.36 -25.71 12.88
C GLN A 288 8.19 -24.49 13.80
N ASN A 289 9.30 -23.75 13.97
CA ASN A 289 9.29 -22.39 14.51
C ASN A 289 8.68 -21.43 13.48
N TRP A 290 7.42 -21.02 13.69
CA TRP A 290 6.82 -19.86 13.01
C TRP A 290 6.57 -18.70 13.98
N ILE A 291 7.50 -18.50 14.92
CA ILE A 291 7.70 -17.23 15.61
C ILE A 291 8.89 -16.56 14.92
N PHE A 292 8.64 -15.40 14.32
CA PHE A 292 9.58 -14.39 13.83
C PHE A 292 11.07 -14.65 14.14
N THR A 293 11.81 -15.22 13.19
CA THR A 293 13.28 -15.33 13.29
C THR A 293 13.93 -14.10 12.67
N VAL A 294 14.31 -13.12 13.49
CA VAL A 294 15.47 -12.26 13.17
C VAL A 294 16.70 -13.02 13.65
N LYS A 295 17.52 -13.49 12.72
CA LYS A 295 18.90 -13.87 13.03
C LYS A 295 19.62 -12.58 13.46
N LEU A 296 19.87 -12.44 14.75
CA LEU A 296 20.80 -11.44 15.26
C LEU A 296 22.17 -11.77 14.67
N CYS A 297 22.74 -10.84 13.91
CA CYS A 297 24.16 -10.89 13.56
C CYS A 297 24.91 -10.56 14.85
N SER A 298 25.35 -11.60 15.57
CA SER A 298 26.39 -11.46 16.56
C SER A 298 27.70 -11.24 15.82
N GLU A 299 28.19 -10.01 15.81
CA GLU A 299 29.63 -9.78 15.69
C GLU A 299 30.26 -10.27 16.99
N ASP A 300 30.78 -11.49 16.97
CA ASP A 300 31.87 -11.86 17.89
C ASP A 300 32.74 -12.95 17.25
N GLN A 301 33.68 -12.50 16.42
CA GLN A 301 34.97 -13.17 16.25
C GLN A 301 36.04 -12.08 16.07
N ARG A 302 36.50 -11.55 17.20
CA ARG A 302 37.91 -11.15 17.38
C ARG A 302 38.47 -12.03 18.48
N HIS A 303 39.32 -12.99 18.12
CA HIS A 303 40.65 -13.24 18.69
C HIS A 303 41.16 -14.63 18.26
N GLU A 304 42.35 -14.60 17.67
CA GLU A 304 43.35 -15.67 17.43
C GLU A 304 43.05 -16.76 16.38
#